data_AF-A0A660PZ20-F1
#
_entry.id   AF-A0A660PZ20-F1
#
_cell.length_a   1.000
_cell.length_b   1.000
_cell.length_c   1.000
_cell.angle_alpha   90.00
_cell.angle_beta   90.00
_cell.angle_gamma   90.00
#
_symmetry.space_group_name_H-M   'P 1'
#
loop_
_entity.id
_entity.type
_entity.pdbx_description
1 polymer ?
#
loop_
_entity_poly.entity_id
_entity_poly.type
_entity_poly.pdbx_seq_one_letter_code
_entity_poly.pdbx_strand_id
1 'polypeptide(L)'
;MRTLLLTVLLAVLRVISIASVDINYVGQCPDIAPVVERRLEVSALADDAQSWWPDSVVTWLQLDGYLDAVAYWESGRLIVAAGRQCRLREIAIDGDSCRAVSLDLPFTQASIDSVLSEILASSQYESGHYFARATVTNVVRSGNEVSISVEINPGPRVSVSDFVFTGLSRSRPAVIRKYLDMATGDSLTQSGLNHAERDAAAIPFLRFRSPITVHPRPGFNEVDLEFTFAERPQFYLFGGAGYVPDDRIGLVWNLDMQLRNLFGGGREVSIMSERRKKDRYRLDIGYQQPLFLFGVGHLSFTASTRDYRDDFYEFSTSGSYSARWSHILTTDLAAGWRRVEPADSRVLVGERSYSAYSLEFAIHRSTISPAQNPIGGTTLDASVTYVHRSYSGSGSGGGAFNETRGRFSVGGYQSLLGRFAGHANINYAGIESEESELPSSELIFIGGSGTLRGYRNEQFAAQRTAFGTLEPRLLYGSGYLSVFCDAAYINRRVAIADGGSMTEELWRVGYGLGIVLSDSVRSVSISFGWGEDSTFDEPRLSIEFSSEL
;
A
#
# COMPACT_ATOMS: atom_id res chain seq x y z
N MET A 1 19.01 -26.72 -49.18
CA MET A 1 18.25 -25.64 -48.50
C MET A 1 16.94 -25.25 -49.18
N ARG A 2 16.81 -25.24 -50.52
CA ARG A 2 15.54 -24.88 -51.20
C ARG A 2 14.41 -25.91 -51.07
N THR A 3 14.73 -27.19 -50.88
CA THR A 3 13.72 -28.26 -50.71
C THR A 3 13.08 -28.29 -49.33
N LEU A 4 13.82 -27.92 -48.26
CA LEU A 4 13.31 -27.87 -46.89
C LEU A 4 12.34 -26.70 -46.67
N LEU A 5 12.61 -25.55 -47.32
CA LEU A 5 11.74 -24.39 -47.26
C LEU A 5 10.39 -24.64 -47.95
N LEU A 6 10.39 -25.42 -49.03
CA LEU A 6 9.17 -25.76 -49.77
C LEU A 6 8.30 -26.77 -48.99
N THR A 7 8.90 -27.70 -48.25
CA THR A 7 8.16 -28.66 -47.40
C THR A 7 7.56 -27.98 -46.17
N VAL A 8 8.28 -27.02 -45.57
CA VAL A 8 7.74 -26.21 -44.46
C VAL A 8 6.66 -25.25 -44.98
N LEU A 9 6.83 -24.64 -46.16
CA LEU A 9 5.80 -23.77 -46.74
C LEU A 9 4.55 -24.55 -47.17
N LEU A 10 4.68 -25.78 -47.68
CA LEU A 10 3.54 -26.68 -47.99
C LEU A 10 2.90 -27.29 -46.74
N ALA A 11 3.66 -27.51 -45.66
CA ALA A 11 3.11 -27.90 -44.36
C ALA A 11 2.36 -26.72 -43.71
N VAL A 12 2.90 -25.50 -43.80
CA VAL A 12 2.24 -24.27 -43.34
C VAL A 12 1.03 -23.93 -44.22
N LEU A 13 1.09 -24.14 -45.54
CA LEU A 13 -0.06 -23.95 -46.44
C LEU A 13 -1.12 -25.06 -46.32
N ARG A 14 -0.76 -26.28 -45.90
CA ARG A 14 -1.75 -27.31 -45.50
C ARG A 14 -2.39 -27.00 -44.14
N VAL A 15 -1.67 -26.35 -43.22
CA VAL A 15 -2.22 -25.86 -41.95
C VAL A 15 -3.14 -24.63 -42.15
N ILE A 16 -3.04 -23.92 -43.28
CA ILE A 16 -3.90 -22.76 -43.61
C ILE A 16 -5.14 -23.17 -44.43
N SER A 17 -5.26 -24.40 -44.90
CA SER A 17 -6.55 -24.95 -45.34
C SER A 17 -7.33 -25.45 -44.13
N ILE A 18 -7.65 -24.55 -43.19
CA ILE A 18 -8.64 -24.82 -42.16
C ILE A 18 -9.91 -25.18 -42.92
N ALA A 19 -10.42 -26.40 -42.72
CA ALA A 19 -11.75 -26.76 -43.16
C ALA A 19 -12.71 -25.78 -42.46
N SER A 20 -13.08 -24.70 -43.15
CA SER A 20 -14.01 -23.71 -42.63
C SER A 20 -15.36 -24.42 -42.50
N VAL A 21 -15.79 -24.64 -41.26
CA VAL A 21 -17.08 -25.23 -40.97
C VAL A 21 -18.13 -24.18 -41.34
N ASP A 22 -18.95 -24.46 -42.36
CA ASP A 22 -20.01 -23.55 -42.80
C ASP A 22 -21.21 -23.70 -41.85
N ILE A 23 -21.26 -22.84 -40.83
CA ILE A 23 -22.31 -22.78 -39.81
C ILE A 23 -23.33 -21.71 -40.20
N ASN A 24 -24.61 -22.06 -40.13
CA ASN A 24 -25.69 -21.12 -40.37
C ASN A 24 -26.57 -20.99 -39.11
N TYR A 25 -26.52 -19.82 -38.47
CA TYR A 25 -27.36 -19.51 -37.32
C TYR A 25 -28.74 -19.05 -37.77
N VAL A 26 -29.78 -19.73 -37.30
CA VAL A 26 -31.19 -19.40 -37.59
C VAL A 26 -31.79 -18.63 -36.42
N GLY A 27 -32.27 -17.42 -36.70
CA GLY A 27 -32.86 -16.53 -35.69
C GLY A 27 -31.84 -15.59 -35.05
N GLN A 28 -31.96 -15.32 -33.75
CA GLN A 28 -31.00 -14.49 -33.03
C GLN A 28 -29.69 -15.27 -32.84
N CYS A 29 -28.59 -14.70 -33.33
CA CYS A 29 -27.26 -15.29 -33.14
C CYS A 29 -26.90 -15.28 -31.63
N PRO A 30 -26.45 -16.41 -31.06
CA PRO A 30 -26.05 -16.46 -29.65
C PRO A 30 -24.76 -15.68 -29.42
N ASP A 31 -24.62 -15.09 -28.23
CA ASP A 31 -23.46 -14.26 -27.88
C ASP A 31 -22.15 -15.09 -27.87
N ILE A 32 -22.26 -16.40 -27.65
CA ILE A 32 -21.13 -17.34 -27.67
C ILE A 32 -20.79 -17.90 -29.06
N ALA A 33 -21.45 -17.48 -30.14
CA ALA A 33 -21.19 -17.99 -31.50
C ALA A 33 -19.68 -17.99 -31.88
N PRO A 34 -18.89 -16.93 -31.60
CA PRO A 34 -17.46 -16.93 -31.91
C PRO A 34 -16.66 -17.99 -31.14
N VAL A 35 -17.10 -18.36 -29.94
CA VAL A 35 -16.46 -19.41 -29.13
C VAL A 35 -16.79 -20.79 -29.68
N VAL A 36 -18.05 -20.98 -30.11
CA VAL A 36 -18.53 -22.23 -30.73
C VAL A 36 -17.81 -22.48 -32.06
N GLU A 37 -17.74 -21.48 -32.93
CA GLU A 37 -17.02 -21.54 -34.21
C GLU A 37 -15.56 -21.96 -34.02
N ARG A 38 -14.84 -21.29 -33.11
CA ARG A 38 -13.43 -21.61 -32.82
C ARG A 38 -13.25 -23.04 -32.29
N ARG A 39 -14.16 -23.55 -31.45
CA ARG A 39 -14.09 -24.93 -30.94
C ARG A 39 -14.29 -25.96 -32.05
N LEU A 40 -15.17 -25.68 -33.00
CA LEU A 40 -15.41 -26.53 -34.16
C LEU A 40 -14.23 -26.52 -35.13
N GLU A 41 -13.62 -25.36 -35.38
CA GLU A 41 -12.39 -25.26 -36.19
C GLU A 41 -11.25 -26.11 -35.61
N VAL A 42 -11.06 -26.11 -34.29
CA VAL A 42 -10.06 -26.95 -33.62
C VAL A 42 -10.43 -28.43 -33.71
N SER A 43 -11.71 -28.76 -33.58
CA SER A 43 -12.19 -30.14 -33.64
C SER A 43 -12.15 -30.72 -35.06
N ALA A 44 -12.29 -29.87 -36.10
CA ALA A 44 -12.19 -30.24 -37.52
C ALA A 44 -10.80 -30.70 -37.96
N LEU A 45 -9.78 -30.49 -37.14
CA LEU A 45 -8.42 -30.99 -37.36
C LEU A 45 -8.25 -32.47 -36.97
N ALA A 46 -9.27 -33.10 -36.37
CA ALA A 46 -9.31 -34.53 -36.07
C ALA A 46 -10.22 -35.26 -37.08
N ASP A 47 -9.67 -36.24 -37.81
CA ASP A 47 -10.21 -36.85 -39.05
C ASP A 47 -11.59 -37.55 -38.94
N ASP A 48 -12.23 -37.61 -37.77
CA ASP A 48 -13.54 -38.26 -37.54
C ASP A 48 -14.52 -37.39 -36.73
N ALA A 49 -14.35 -36.06 -36.73
CA ALA A 49 -15.04 -35.19 -35.77
C ALA A 49 -16.50 -34.79 -36.11
N GLN A 50 -16.89 -34.82 -37.39
CA GLN A 50 -18.09 -34.09 -37.85
C GLN A 50 -19.45 -34.67 -37.41
N SER A 51 -19.49 -35.96 -37.06
CA SER A 51 -20.74 -36.65 -36.71
C SER A 51 -21.32 -36.26 -35.34
N TRP A 52 -20.49 -35.81 -34.41
CA TRP A 52 -20.88 -35.42 -33.03
C TRP A 52 -20.92 -33.90 -32.80
N TRP A 53 -20.70 -33.11 -33.86
CA TRP A 53 -20.76 -31.65 -33.78
C TRP A 53 -22.12 -31.10 -33.41
N PRO A 54 -23.26 -31.57 -33.98
CA PRO A 54 -24.56 -31.06 -33.58
C PRO A 54 -24.81 -31.19 -32.08
N ASP A 55 -24.54 -32.36 -31.51
CA ASP A 55 -24.72 -32.63 -30.07
C ASP A 55 -23.78 -31.79 -29.21
N SER A 56 -22.53 -31.60 -29.65
CA SER A 56 -21.55 -30.78 -28.94
C SER A 56 -21.94 -29.30 -28.93
N VAL A 57 -22.41 -28.77 -30.07
CA VAL A 57 -22.86 -27.39 -30.20
C VAL A 57 -24.10 -27.14 -29.34
N VAL A 58 -25.07 -28.05 -29.37
CA VAL A 58 -26.24 -27.99 -28.49
C VAL A 58 -25.81 -28.00 -27.03
N THR A 59 -24.89 -28.88 -26.64
CA THR A 59 -24.38 -28.95 -25.26
C THR A 59 -23.71 -27.64 -24.83
N TRP A 60 -22.85 -27.05 -25.67
CA TRP A 60 -22.19 -25.79 -25.34
C TRP A 60 -23.17 -24.62 -25.23
N LEU A 61 -24.16 -24.57 -26.12
CA LEU A 61 -25.23 -23.57 -26.06
C LEU A 61 -26.09 -23.74 -24.81
N GLN A 62 -26.43 -24.97 -24.44
CA GLN A 62 -27.19 -25.26 -23.22
C GLN A 62 -26.43 -24.88 -21.94
N LEU A 63 -25.11 -25.11 -21.88
CA LEU A 63 -24.27 -24.67 -20.77
C LEU A 63 -24.22 -23.15 -20.59
N ASP A 64 -24.48 -22.40 -21.67
CA ASP A 64 -24.57 -20.95 -21.66
C ASP A 64 -26.04 -20.44 -21.61
N GLY A 65 -27.00 -21.33 -21.33
CA GLY A 65 -28.38 -20.96 -21.06
C GLY A 65 -29.31 -20.94 -22.26
N TYR A 66 -28.85 -21.36 -23.44
CA TYR A 66 -29.69 -21.54 -24.63
C TYR A 66 -30.34 -22.94 -24.60
N LEU A 67 -31.35 -23.11 -23.73
CA LEU A 67 -31.95 -24.42 -23.44
C LEU A 67 -32.80 -24.99 -24.58
N ASP A 68 -33.24 -24.16 -25.52
CA ASP A 68 -33.97 -24.56 -26.73
C ASP A 68 -33.04 -24.78 -27.95
N ALA A 69 -31.73 -24.82 -27.72
CA ALA A 69 -30.77 -24.95 -28.81
C ALA A 69 -30.96 -26.27 -29.56
N VAL A 70 -31.03 -26.17 -30.88
CA VAL A 70 -31.05 -27.31 -31.80
C VAL A 70 -29.96 -27.11 -32.85
N ALA A 71 -29.22 -28.17 -33.15
CA ALA A 71 -28.28 -28.19 -34.25
C ALA A 71 -28.49 -29.45 -35.09
N TYR A 72 -28.36 -29.32 -36.41
CA TYR A 72 -28.44 -30.45 -37.34
C TYR A 72 -27.73 -30.13 -38.66
N TRP A 73 -27.39 -31.18 -39.40
CA TRP A 73 -26.80 -31.04 -40.72
C TRP A 73 -27.89 -30.89 -41.79
N GLU A 74 -27.76 -29.88 -42.66
CA GLU A 74 -28.63 -29.69 -43.81
C GLU A 74 -27.81 -29.20 -45.01
N SER A 75 -27.88 -29.92 -46.14
CA SER A 75 -27.19 -29.56 -47.38
C SER A 75 -25.68 -29.28 -47.24
N GLY A 76 -25.00 -30.02 -46.35
CA GLY A 76 -23.55 -29.85 -46.10
C GLY A 76 -23.18 -28.70 -45.16
N ARG A 77 -24.17 -28.05 -44.54
CA ARG A 77 -23.99 -26.97 -43.55
C ARG A 77 -24.52 -27.37 -42.19
N LEU A 78 -23.87 -26.87 -41.14
CA LEU A 78 -24.34 -27.05 -39.77
C LEU A 78 -25.34 -25.94 -39.45
N ILE A 79 -26.61 -26.29 -39.36
CA ILE A 79 -27.68 -25.36 -39.00
C ILE A 79 -27.79 -25.32 -37.49
N VAL A 80 -27.77 -24.12 -36.89
CA VAL A 80 -27.85 -23.92 -35.45
C VAL A 80 -28.96 -22.92 -35.12
N ALA A 81 -30.00 -23.37 -34.42
CA ALA A 81 -31.04 -22.52 -33.88
C ALA A 81 -30.87 -22.45 -32.36
N ALA A 82 -30.25 -21.39 -31.84
CA ALA A 82 -29.95 -21.28 -30.41
C ALA A 82 -31.18 -20.93 -29.55
N GLY A 83 -32.18 -20.26 -30.13
CA GLY A 83 -33.31 -19.71 -29.37
C GLY A 83 -32.89 -18.52 -28.51
N ARG A 84 -33.66 -18.24 -27.45
CA ARG A 84 -33.37 -17.13 -26.51
C ARG A 84 -32.63 -17.68 -25.29
N GLN A 85 -31.65 -16.92 -24.80
CA GLN A 85 -30.95 -17.26 -23.56
C GLN A 85 -31.93 -17.18 -22.38
N CYS A 86 -31.96 -18.25 -21.59
CA CYS A 86 -32.73 -18.30 -20.35
C CYS A 86 -32.07 -17.44 -19.26
N ARG A 87 -32.89 -16.92 -18.35
CA ARG A 87 -32.45 -16.11 -17.21
C ARG A 87 -32.76 -16.83 -15.91
N LEU A 88 -31.78 -16.86 -15.02
CA LEU A 88 -31.93 -17.32 -13.65
C LEU A 88 -32.68 -16.25 -12.86
N ARG A 89 -33.90 -16.57 -12.44
CA ARG A 89 -34.78 -15.64 -11.70
C ARG A 89 -34.78 -15.87 -10.21
N GLU A 90 -34.59 -17.11 -9.80
CA GLU A 90 -34.74 -17.48 -8.40
C GLU A 90 -33.86 -18.67 -8.05
N ILE A 91 -33.24 -18.58 -6.88
CA ILE A 91 -32.66 -19.74 -6.18
C ILE A 91 -33.43 -19.90 -4.88
N ALA A 92 -34.18 -21.00 -4.77
CA ALA A 92 -34.81 -21.43 -3.53
C ALA A 92 -33.84 -22.31 -2.75
N ILE A 93 -33.57 -21.96 -1.49
CA ILE A 93 -32.75 -22.74 -0.58
C ILE A 93 -33.69 -23.60 0.27
N ASP A 94 -33.59 -24.91 0.09
CA ASP A 94 -34.36 -25.91 0.82
C ASP A 94 -33.75 -26.09 2.23
N GLY A 95 -34.58 -25.91 3.28
CA GLY A 95 -34.21 -26.01 4.69
C GLY A 95 -35.42 -25.81 5.61
N ASP A 96 -35.22 -25.74 6.93
CA ASP A 96 -36.30 -25.56 7.94
C ASP A 96 -37.12 -24.28 7.72
N SER A 97 -36.54 -23.27 7.06
CA SER A 97 -37.25 -22.11 6.52
C SER A 97 -36.79 -21.89 5.07
N CYS A 98 -37.68 -22.16 4.11
CA CYS A 98 -37.38 -21.91 2.70
C CYS A 98 -37.09 -20.43 2.49
N ARG A 99 -35.88 -20.14 2.01
CA ARG A 99 -35.44 -18.79 1.65
C ARG A 99 -35.23 -18.73 0.16
N ALA A 100 -35.90 -17.79 -0.51
CA ALA A 100 -35.69 -17.53 -1.92
C ALA A 100 -34.81 -16.29 -2.11
N VAL A 101 -33.90 -16.37 -3.08
CA VAL A 101 -33.10 -15.23 -3.55
C VAL A 101 -33.54 -14.91 -4.96
N SER A 102 -34.13 -13.73 -5.16
CA SER A 102 -34.51 -13.22 -6.47
C SER A 102 -33.29 -12.64 -7.19
N LEU A 103 -33.12 -13.02 -8.45
CA LEU A 103 -31.96 -12.71 -9.27
C LEU A 103 -32.40 -12.28 -10.68
N ASP A 104 -31.48 -11.66 -11.41
CA ASP A 104 -31.68 -11.38 -12.83
C ASP A 104 -30.38 -11.57 -13.61
N LEU A 105 -29.92 -12.82 -13.68
CA LEU A 105 -28.66 -13.20 -14.32
C LEU A 105 -28.90 -14.15 -15.50
N PRO A 106 -28.00 -14.20 -16.50
CA PRO A 106 -27.99 -15.27 -17.49
C PRO A 106 -27.97 -16.65 -16.82
N PHE A 107 -28.75 -17.61 -17.31
CA PHE A 107 -28.73 -18.98 -16.79
C PHE A 107 -27.50 -19.73 -17.33
N THR A 108 -26.34 -19.48 -16.73
CA THR A 108 -25.08 -20.14 -17.07
C THR A 108 -24.52 -20.88 -15.87
N GLN A 109 -23.72 -21.92 -16.10
CA GLN A 109 -23.01 -22.63 -15.02
C GLN A 109 -22.19 -21.66 -14.15
N ALA A 110 -21.51 -20.69 -14.78
CA ALA A 110 -20.71 -19.70 -14.08
C ALA A 110 -21.56 -18.78 -13.17
N SER A 111 -22.75 -18.37 -13.63
CA SER A 111 -23.66 -17.58 -12.82
C SER A 111 -24.20 -18.37 -11.63
N ILE A 112 -24.56 -19.64 -11.84
CA ILE A 112 -25.02 -20.53 -10.75
C ILE A 112 -23.90 -20.72 -9.73
N ASP A 113 -22.71 -21.12 -10.17
CA ASP A 113 -21.56 -21.37 -9.29
C ASP A 113 -21.17 -20.12 -8.49
N SER A 114 -21.20 -18.94 -9.11
CA SER A 114 -20.93 -17.67 -8.44
C SER A 114 -21.94 -17.39 -7.33
N VAL A 115 -23.24 -17.53 -7.61
CA VAL A 115 -24.28 -17.22 -6.62
C VAL A 115 -24.28 -18.27 -5.50
N LEU A 116 -24.12 -19.56 -5.83
CA LEU A 116 -24.02 -20.61 -4.81
C LEU A 116 -22.80 -20.40 -3.91
N SER A 117 -21.66 -20.02 -4.48
CA SER A 117 -20.45 -19.70 -3.72
C SER A 117 -20.67 -18.51 -2.78
N GLU A 118 -21.38 -17.48 -3.23
CA GLU A 118 -21.72 -16.31 -2.41
C GLU A 118 -22.68 -16.66 -1.26
N ILE A 119 -23.69 -17.50 -1.53
CA ILE A 119 -24.63 -18.01 -0.52
C ILE A 119 -23.89 -18.84 0.53
N LEU A 120 -23.03 -19.77 0.10
CA LEU A 120 -22.24 -20.60 1.01
C LEU A 120 -21.25 -19.76 1.82
N ALA A 121 -20.57 -18.80 1.19
CA ALA A 121 -19.62 -17.91 1.86
C ALA A 121 -20.30 -17.07 2.93
N SER A 122 -21.40 -16.39 2.59
CA SER A 122 -22.09 -15.46 3.50
C SER A 122 -22.82 -16.13 4.66
N SER A 123 -23.16 -17.41 4.56
CA SER A 123 -23.93 -18.14 5.58
C SER A 123 -23.15 -19.27 6.25
N GLN A 124 -22.65 -20.21 5.47
CA GLN A 124 -22.06 -21.44 5.97
C GLN A 124 -20.60 -21.23 6.36
N TYR A 125 -19.80 -20.61 5.49
CA TYR A 125 -18.38 -20.42 5.77
C TYR A 125 -18.18 -19.44 6.94
N GLU A 126 -18.97 -18.36 7.02
CA GLU A 126 -18.94 -17.47 8.18
C GLU A 126 -19.41 -18.12 9.49
N SER A 127 -20.25 -19.16 9.43
CA SER A 127 -20.65 -19.92 10.62
C SER A 127 -19.69 -21.05 11.00
N GLY A 128 -18.57 -21.19 10.28
CA GLY A 128 -17.53 -22.19 10.53
C GLY A 128 -17.68 -23.48 9.73
N HIS A 129 -18.64 -23.56 8.82
CA HIS A 129 -18.93 -24.74 7.99
C HIS A 129 -18.19 -24.64 6.65
N TYR A 130 -16.86 -24.58 6.68
CA TYR A 130 -16.04 -24.26 5.50
C TYR A 130 -16.17 -25.28 4.34
N PHE A 131 -16.49 -26.54 4.63
CA PHE A 131 -16.69 -27.58 3.62
C PHE A 131 -18.16 -27.78 3.22
N ALA A 132 -19.02 -26.82 3.53
CA ALA A 132 -20.43 -26.88 3.15
C ALA A 132 -20.60 -27.01 1.63
N ARG A 133 -21.64 -27.75 1.22
CA ARG A 133 -21.95 -28.00 -0.19
C ARG A 133 -23.40 -27.64 -0.48
N ALA A 134 -23.61 -27.00 -1.62
CA ALA A 134 -24.92 -26.75 -2.19
C ALA A 134 -25.17 -27.77 -3.31
N THR A 135 -26.30 -28.48 -3.25
CA THR A 135 -26.70 -29.45 -4.28
C THR A 135 -28.00 -28.99 -4.90
N VAL A 136 -28.03 -28.87 -6.24
CA VAL A 136 -29.27 -28.53 -6.96
C VAL A 136 -30.21 -29.73 -6.90
N THR A 137 -31.37 -29.55 -6.28
CA THR A 137 -32.39 -30.60 -6.09
C THR A 137 -33.46 -30.56 -7.18
N ASN A 138 -33.78 -29.35 -7.67
CA ASN A 138 -34.81 -29.16 -8.68
C ASN A 138 -34.49 -27.98 -9.60
N VAL A 139 -34.94 -28.06 -10.85
CA VAL A 139 -34.85 -26.98 -11.84
C VAL A 139 -36.20 -26.85 -12.51
N VAL A 140 -36.85 -25.70 -12.31
CA VAL A 140 -38.15 -25.39 -12.90
C VAL A 140 -37.96 -24.30 -13.94
N ARG A 141 -38.41 -24.57 -15.16
CA ARG A 141 -38.37 -23.61 -16.27
C ARG A 141 -39.78 -23.12 -16.59
N SER A 142 -39.95 -21.80 -16.67
CA SER A 142 -41.17 -21.14 -17.13
C SER A 142 -40.83 -20.18 -18.28
N GLY A 143 -41.05 -20.62 -19.51
CA GLY A 143 -40.63 -19.87 -20.70
C GLY A 143 -39.11 -19.71 -20.76
N ASN A 144 -38.63 -18.46 -20.64
CA ASN A 144 -37.20 -18.13 -20.63
C ASN A 144 -36.65 -17.89 -19.23
N GLU A 145 -37.44 -18.16 -18.20
CA GLU A 145 -37.06 -17.98 -16.82
C GLU A 145 -36.82 -19.33 -16.18
N VAL A 146 -35.73 -19.44 -15.42
CA VAL A 146 -35.34 -20.65 -14.71
C VAL A 146 -35.25 -20.33 -13.23
N SER A 147 -35.89 -21.17 -12.42
CA SER A 147 -35.79 -21.19 -10.96
C SER A 147 -35.14 -22.51 -10.56
N ILE A 148 -34.20 -22.46 -9.63
CA ILE A 148 -33.52 -23.65 -9.10
C ILE A 148 -33.78 -23.80 -7.61
N SER A 149 -34.02 -25.04 -7.17
CA SER A 149 -34.04 -25.41 -5.75
C SER A 149 -32.72 -26.06 -5.38
N VAL A 150 -32.22 -25.72 -4.20
CA VAL A 150 -30.88 -26.08 -3.75
C VAL A 150 -30.94 -26.50 -2.30
N GLU A 151 -30.45 -27.70 -2.01
CA GLU A 151 -30.26 -28.19 -0.65
C GLU A 151 -28.83 -27.88 -0.19
N ILE A 152 -28.70 -27.27 0.99
CA ILE A 152 -27.40 -26.97 1.60
C ILE A 152 -27.09 -28.02 2.65
N ASN A 153 -25.98 -28.75 2.43
CA ASN A 153 -25.38 -29.58 3.46
C ASN A 153 -24.24 -28.79 4.12
N PRO A 154 -24.39 -28.33 5.38
CA PRO A 154 -23.36 -27.55 6.06
C PRO A 154 -22.10 -28.38 6.35
N GLY A 155 -22.21 -29.70 6.52
CA GLY A 155 -21.10 -30.51 7.01
C GLY A 155 -20.70 -30.16 8.45
N PRO A 156 -19.53 -30.61 8.91
CA PRO A 156 -19.04 -30.30 10.26
C PRO A 156 -18.57 -28.85 10.36
N ARG A 157 -18.59 -28.29 11.59
CA ARG A 157 -17.81 -27.09 11.89
C ARG A 157 -16.33 -27.42 11.85
N VAL A 158 -15.59 -26.56 11.20
CA VAL A 158 -14.16 -26.72 10.95
C VAL A 158 -13.39 -25.81 11.89
N SER A 159 -12.41 -26.37 12.59
CA SER A 159 -11.45 -25.61 13.41
C SER A 159 -10.04 -25.69 12.85
N VAL A 160 -9.22 -24.70 13.20
CA VAL A 160 -7.81 -24.64 12.82
C VAL A 160 -7.00 -25.52 13.77
N SER A 161 -6.27 -26.49 13.24
CA SER A 161 -5.44 -27.41 14.02
C SER A 161 -3.99 -26.94 14.09
N ASP A 162 -3.32 -26.77 12.94
CA ASP A 162 -1.93 -26.30 12.90
C ASP A 162 -1.67 -25.31 11.75
N PHE A 163 -0.53 -24.62 11.85
CA PHE A 163 -0.06 -23.62 10.90
C PHE A 163 1.24 -24.12 10.26
N VAL A 164 1.18 -24.38 8.96
CA VAL A 164 2.34 -24.84 8.18
C VAL A 164 2.94 -23.65 7.44
N PHE A 165 4.22 -23.40 7.63
CA PHE A 165 4.93 -22.30 6.99
C PHE A 165 5.94 -22.81 5.96
N THR A 166 5.74 -22.51 4.68
CA THR A 166 6.61 -22.95 3.59
C THR A 166 7.36 -21.79 2.92
N GLY A 167 8.50 -22.09 2.30
CA GLY A 167 9.35 -21.09 1.64
C GLY A 167 10.23 -20.25 2.57
N LEU A 168 10.41 -20.68 3.82
CA LEU A 168 11.30 -20.08 4.80
C LEU A 168 12.69 -20.73 4.75
N SER A 169 13.74 -19.91 4.69
CA SER A 169 15.13 -20.40 4.69
C SER A 169 15.92 -19.91 5.91
N ARG A 170 15.60 -18.72 6.41
CA ARG A 170 16.28 -18.06 7.53
C ARG A 170 15.33 -17.71 8.67
N SER A 171 14.09 -17.37 8.33
CA SER A 171 13.07 -16.89 9.26
C SER A 171 12.55 -18.02 10.13
N ARG A 172 12.39 -17.77 11.43
CA ARG A 172 11.88 -18.80 12.35
C ARG A 172 10.35 -18.90 12.26
N PRO A 173 9.78 -20.09 12.02
CA PRO A 173 8.33 -20.31 12.04
C PRO A 173 7.65 -19.79 13.31
N ALA A 174 8.28 -20.02 14.47
CA ALA A 174 7.78 -19.55 15.77
C ALA A 174 7.69 -18.01 15.90
N VAL A 175 8.46 -17.26 15.11
CA VAL A 175 8.37 -15.79 15.07
C VAL A 175 7.22 -15.37 14.17
N ILE A 176 7.09 -16.00 13.00
CA ILE A 176 6.02 -15.74 12.03
C ILE A 176 4.66 -16.02 12.65
N ARG A 177 4.54 -17.09 13.43
CA ARG A 177 3.31 -17.45 14.14
C ARG A 177 2.76 -16.33 15.02
N LYS A 178 3.63 -15.49 15.61
CA LYS A 178 3.25 -14.36 16.48
C LYS A 178 2.68 -13.16 15.71
N TYR A 179 2.88 -13.11 14.40
CA TYR A 179 2.29 -12.06 13.56
C TYR A 179 0.85 -12.36 13.15
N LEU A 180 0.41 -13.62 13.28
CA LEU A 180 -0.94 -14.04 12.94
C LEU A 180 -1.83 -13.96 14.18
N ASP A 181 -2.96 -13.26 14.08
CA ASP A 181 -3.94 -13.15 15.17
C ASP A 181 -4.70 -14.47 15.39
N MET A 182 -5.04 -15.16 14.28
CA MET A 182 -5.73 -16.44 14.31
C MET A 182 -4.99 -17.49 15.17
N ALA A 183 -5.72 -18.17 16.06
CA ALA A 183 -5.23 -19.16 17.00
C ALA A 183 -5.52 -20.62 16.56
N THR A 184 -4.78 -21.58 17.10
CA THR A 184 -5.18 -22.99 17.02
C THR A 184 -6.44 -23.18 17.85
N GLY A 185 -7.43 -23.91 17.33
CA GLY A 185 -8.74 -24.11 17.92
C GLY A 185 -9.80 -23.12 17.44
N ASP A 186 -9.41 -22.03 16.77
CA ASP A 186 -10.36 -21.08 16.20
C ASP A 186 -11.24 -21.74 15.13
N SER A 187 -12.48 -21.30 15.04
CA SER A 187 -13.38 -21.72 13.97
C SER A 187 -12.88 -21.15 12.64
N LEU A 188 -12.80 -21.99 11.61
CA LEU A 188 -12.39 -21.57 10.28
C LEU A 188 -13.54 -20.85 9.59
N THR A 189 -13.49 -19.53 9.58
CA THR A 189 -14.44 -18.67 8.85
C THR A 189 -13.79 -17.99 7.65
N GLN A 190 -14.61 -17.56 6.68
CA GLN A 190 -14.10 -16.81 5.52
C GLN A 190 -13.50 -15.46 5.96
N SER A 191 -14.17 -14.74 6.86
CA SER A 191 -13.65 -13.52 7.48
C SER A 191 -12.34 -13.73 8.24
N GLY A 192 -12.18 -14.86 8.92
CA GLY A 192 -10.96 -15.26 9.61
C GLY A 192 -9.82 -15.53 8.64
N LEU A 193 -10.05 -16.31 7.58
CA LEU A 193 -9.06 -16.56 6.52
C LEU A 193 -8.60 -15.25 5.86
N ASN A 194 -9.54 -14.36 5.55
CA ASN A 194 -9.22 -13.04 4.98
C ASN A 194 -8.37 -12.19 5.94
N HIS A 195 -8.60 -12.28 7.26
CA HIS A 195 -7.75 -11.63 8.26
C HIS A 195 -6.35 -12.26 8.32
N ALA A 196 -6.25 -13.59 8.35
CA ALA A 196 -4.97 -14.30 8.37
C ALA A 196 -4.13 -14.00 7.11
N GLU A 197 -4.75 -13.87 5.94
CA GLU A 197 -4.06 -13.45 4.72
C GLU A 197 -3.52 -12.02 4.83
N ARG A 198 -4.29 -11.10 5.40
CA ARG A 198 -3.85 -9.73 5.64
C ARG A 198 -2.69 -9.68 6.64
N ASP A 199 -2.75 -10.44 7.73
CA ASP A 199 -1.68 -10.54 8.72
C ASP A 199 -0.40 -11.09 8.09
N ALA A 200 -0.50 -12.18 7.33
CA ALA A 200 0.61 -12.78 6.61
C ALA A 200 1.22 -11.82 5.58
N ALA A 201 0.40 -11.09 4.84
CA ALA A 201 0.85 -10.08 3.88
C ALA A 201 1.54 -8.88 4.54
N ALA A 202 1.18 -8.57 5.79
CA ALA A 202 1.72 -7.44 6.55
C ALA A 202 3.08 -7.74 7.22
N ILE A 203 3.61 -8.97 7.12
CA ILE A 203 4.92 -9.31 7.70
C ILE A 203 6.04 -8.60 6.92
N PRO A 204 6.81 -7.67 7.54
CA PRO A 204 7.66 -6.74 6.78
C PRO A 204 8.78 -7.40 5.97
N PHE A 205 9.32 -8.51 6.46
CA PHE A 205 10.48 -9.20 5.89
C PHE A 205 10.12 -10.41 5.03
N LEU A 206 8.82 -10.66 4.82
CA LEU A 206 8.32 -11.74 3.98
C LEU A 206 7.47 -11.18 2.84
N ARG A 207 7.29 -12.00 1.81
CA ARG A 207 6.28 -11.80 0.77
C ARG A 207 5.36 -13.01 0.81
N PHE A 208 4.13 -12.79 1.25
CA PHE A 208 3.09 -13.81 1.26
C PHE A 208 2.64 -14.13 -0.19
N ARG A 209 2.42 -15.41 -0.48
CA ARG A 209 1.79 -15.89 -1.71
C ARG A 209 0.38 -16.34 -1.38
N SER A 210 -0.59 -15.46 -1.59
CA SER A 210 -2.02 -15.77 -1.49
C SER A 210 -2.45 -16.73 -2.60
N PRO A 211 -3.44 -17.61 -2.36
CA PRO A 211 -4.21 -17.77 -1.11
C PRO A 211 -3.56 -18.71 -0.09
N ILE A 212 -4.06 -18.69 1.16
CA ILE A 212 -3.78 -19.74 2.15
C ILE A 212 -4.27 -21.09 1.59
N THR A 213 -3.44 -22.13 1.68
CA THR A 213 -3.86 -23.47 1.28
C THR A 213 -4.44 -24.21 2.49
N VAL A 214 -5.66 -24.72 2.37
CA VAL A 214 -6.37 -25.41 3.46
C VAL A 214 -6.22 -26.92 3.28
N HIS A 215 -5.56 -27.58 4.23
CA HIS A 215 -5.36 -29.03 4.23
C HIS A 215 -6.31 -29.70 5.23
N PRO A 216 -7.40 -30.35 4.79
CA PRO A 216 -8.30 -31.04 5.69
C PRO A 216 -7.65 -32.26 6.33
N ARG A 217 -7.85 -32.41 7.65
CA ARG A 217 -7.52 -33.65 8.36
C ARG A 217 -8.64 -34.68 8.20
N PRO A 218 -8.36 -35.98 8.45
CA PRO A 218 -9.39 -37.01 8.44
C PRO A 218 -10.57 -36.63 9.35
N GLY A 219 -11.79 -36.63 8.80
CA GLY A 219 -13.01 -36.21 9.50
C GLY A 219 -13.52 -34.81 9.13
N PHE A 220 -12.72 -34.00 8.41
CA PHE A 220 -13.11 -32.67 7.89
C PHE A 220 -13.59 -31.65 8.93
N ASN A 221 -13.39 -31.93 10.22
CA ASN A 221 -13.69 -31.04 11.34
C ASN A 221 -12.46 -30.20 11.75
N GLU A 222 -11.27 -30.55 11.28
CA GLU A 222 -10.02 -29.86 11.54
C GLU A 222 -9.25 -29.64 10.24
N VAL A 223 -8.52 -28.53 10.16
CA VAL A 223 -7.63 -28.21 9.02
C VAL A 223 -6.26 -27.77 9.49
N ASP A 224 -5.25 -28.04 8.67
CA ASP A 224 -3.95 -27.39 8.73
C ASP A 224 -3.91 -26.26 7.70
N LEU A 225 -3.50 -25.07 8.10
CA LEU A 225 -3.41 -23.90 7.23
C LEU A 225 -1.97 -23.73 6.76
N GLU A 226 -1.74 -23.87 5.45
CA GLU A 226 -0.43 -23.65 4.85
C GLU A 226 -0.29 -22.23 4.30
N PHE A 227 0.73 -21.53 4.80
CA PHE A 227 1.15 -20.22 4.36
C PHE A 227 2.44 -20.33 3.56
N THR A 228 2.37 -20.02 2.28
CA THR A 228 3.55 -19.98 1.40
C THR A 228 4.16 -18.58 1.40
N PHE A 229 5.45 -18.49 1.73
CA PHE A 229 6.21 -17.24 1.73
C PHE A 229 7.39 -17.25 0.76
N ALA A 230 7.86 -16.06 0.42
CA ALA A 230 9.20 -15.82 -0.10
C ALA A 230 9.90 -14.79 0.79
N GLU A 231 11.12 -15.07 1.24
CA GLU A 231 11.87 -14.14 2.08
C GLU A 231 12.36 -12.93 1.28
N ARG A 232 12.19 -11.72 1.83
CA ARG A 232 12.74 -10.51 1.22
C ARG A 232 14.26 -10.45 1.43
N PRO A 233 15.01 -9.74 0.56
CA PRO A 233 16.43 -9.50 0.78
C PRO A 233 16.68 -8.83 2.14
N GLN A 234 17.61 -9.41 2.90
CA GLN A 234 17.97 -8.92 4.24
C GLN A 234 18.76 -7.61 4.15
N PHE A 235 19.70 -7.51 3.21
CA PHE A 235 20.48 -6.29 3.02
C PHE A 235 19.82 -5.38 2.00
N TYR A 236 19.66 -4.12 2.38
CA TYR A 236 19.18 -3.05 1.54
C TYR A 236 20.16 -1.88 1.64
N LEU A 237 20.53 -1.33 0.48
CA LEU A 237 21.36 -0.15 0.38
C LEU A 237 20.77 0.76 -0.69
N PHE A 238 20.57 2.01 -0.33
CA PHE A 238 20.11 3.07 -1.19
C PHE A 238 20.92 4.33 -0.92
N GLY A 239 21.16 5.12 -1.94
CA GLY A 239 21.82 6.38 -1.75
C GLY A 239 22.02 7.14 -3.05
N GLY A 240 22.20 8.44 -2.90
CA GLY A 240 22.51 9.38 -3.97
C GLY A 240 23.56 10.37 -3.51
N ALA A 241 24.37 10.85 -4.45
CA ALA A 241 25.31 11.93 -4.20
C ALA A 241 25.17 12.98 -5.32
N GLY A 242 25.40 14.24 -4.98
CA GLY A 242 25.27 15.37 -5.88
C GLY A 242 26.29 16.44 -5.58
N TYR A 243 26.35 17.45 -6.45
CA TYR A 243 27.25 18.58 -6.31
C TYR A 243 26.47 19.89 -6.45
N VAL A 244 26.69 20.82 -5.53
CA VAL A 244 26.10 22.17 -5.50
C VAL A 244 27.16 23.17 -5.98
N PRO A 245 27.01 23.76 -7.19
CA PRO A 245 28.06 24.58 -7.82
C PRO A 245 28.51 25.82 -7.03
N ASP A 246 27.61 26.42 -6.25
CA ASP A 246 27.87 27.66 -5.52
C ASP A 246 28.62 27.44 -4.18
N ASP A 247 28.93 26.19 -3.82
CA ASP A 247 29.66 25.84 -2.61
C ASP A 247 31.05 25.25 -2.94
N ARG A 248 32.12 25.78 -2.32
CA ARG A 248 33.53 25.47 -2.59
C ARG A 248 33.89 23.98 -2.47
N ILE A 249 33.12 23.19 -1.74
CA ILE A 249 33.27 21.72 -1.64
C ILE A 249 32.04 21.00 -2.22
N GLY A 250 30.83 21.59 -2.14
CA GLY A 250 29.64 21.30 -2.94
C GLY A 250 29.01 19.91 -2.85
N LEU A 251 29.71 18.91 -2.32
CA LEU A 251 29.23 17.52 -2.28
C LEU A 251 28.08 17.39 -1.28
N VAL A 252 26.95 16.87 -1.77
CA VAL A 252 25.78 16.45 -0.99
C VAL A 252 25.59 14.95 -1.16
N TRP A 253 25.05 14.28 -0.14
CA TRP A 253 24.71 12.86 -0.24
C TRP A 253 23.56 12.49 0.67
N ASN A 254 22.95 11.36 0.36
CA ASN A 254 22.02 10.63 1.20
C ASN A 254 22.35 9.14 1.03
N LEU A 255 22.49 8.42 2.14
CA LEU A 255 22.80 7.01 2.21
C LEU A 255 21.88 6.38 3.24
N ASP A 256 21.13 5.37 2.84
CA ASP A 256 20.28 4.56 3.70
C ASP A 256 20.66 3.09 3.53
N MET A 257 21.05 2.47 4.64
CA MET A 257 21.44 1.09 4.70
C MET A 257 20.61 0.38 5.77
N GLN A 258 19.96 -0.72 5.39
CA GLN A 258 19.13 -1.52 6.29
C GLN A 258 19.54 -2.98 6.22
N LEU A 259 19.62 -3.61 7.39
CA LEU A 259 19.87 -5.03 7.56
C LEU A 259 18.68 -5.64 8.31
N ARG A 260 17.73 -6.17 7.55
CA ARG A 260 16.44 -6.69 8.01
C ARG A 260 16.49 -8.16 8.38
N ASN A 261 15.53 -8.57 9.21
CA ASN A 261 15.34 -9.94 9.67
C ASN A 261 16.62 -10.59 10.21
N LEU A 262 17.34 -9.87 11.07
CA LEU A 262 18.58 -10.35 11.67
C LEU A 262 18.34 -11.65 12.43
N PHE A 263 19.19 -12.63 12.13
CA PHE A 263 19.11 -13.97 12.68
C PHE A 263 17.75 -14.66 12.48
N GLY A 264 16.90 -14.24 11.54
CA GLY A 264 15.57 -14.83 11.33
C GLY A 264 14.52 -14.46 12.39
N GLY A 265 14.74 -13.38 13.14
CA GLY A 265 13.88 -12.94 14.25
C GLY A 265 13.04 -11.70 13.96
N GLY A 266 13.02 -11.20 12.72
CA GLY A 266 12.34 -9.95 12.36
C GLY A 266 13.02 -8.67 12.86
N ARG A 267 14.20 -8.78 13.50
CA ARG A 267 15.02 -7.65 13.96
C ARG A 267 15.65 -6.91 12.80
N GLU A 268 15.93 -5.64 12.99
CA GLU A 268 16.49 -4.76 11.98
C GLU A 268 17.55 -3.83 12.57
N VAL A 269 18.59 -3.56 11.79
CA VAL A 269 19.56 -2.48 12.05
C VAL A 269 19.55 -1.57 10.84
N SER A 270 19.49 -0.26 11.07
CA SER A 270 19.53 0.75 10.02
C SER A 270 20.64 1.78 10.28
N ILE A 271 21.21 2.30 9.20
CA ILE A 271 22.14 3.41 9.20
C ILE A 271 21.71 4.38 8.10
N MET A 272 21.36 5.61 8.50
CA MET A 272 21.06 6.70 7.57
C MET A 272 22.13 7.78 7.72
N SER A 273 22.81 8.15 6.65
CA SER A 273 23.75 9.26 6.62
C SER A 273 23.35 10.24 5.53
N GLU A 274 23.20 11.52 5.88
CA GLU A 274 22.90 12.56 4.91
C GLU A 274 23.74 13.81 5.13
N ARG A 275 23.99 14.50 4.01
CA ARG A 275 24.53 15.85 3.96
C ARG A 275 23.76 16.62 2.90
N ARG A 276 22.84 17.48 3.33
CA ARG A 276 21.96 18.25 2.43
C ARG A 276 22.56 19.58 1.97
N LYS A 277 23.48 20.13 2.74
CA LYS A 277 24.18 21.39 2.48
C LYS A 277 25.60 21.28 3.03
N LYS A 278 26.47 22.20 2.63
CA LYS A 278 27.73 22.44 3.35
C LYS A 278 27.47 22.50 4.85
N ASP A 279 28.33 21.84 5.63
CA ASP A 279 28.37 22.01 7.08
C ASP A 279 27.06 21.60 7.81
N ARG A 280 26.24 20.77 7.17
CA ARG A 280 25.00 20.17 7.69
C ARG A 280 25.06 18.66 7.50
N TYR A 281 25.46 17.92 8.53
CA TYR A 281 25.59 16.46 8.49
C TYR A 281 24.63 15.82 9.48
N ARG A 282 24.03 14.70 9.08
CA ARG A 282 23.23 13.86 9.96
C ARG A 282 23.62 12.40 9.80
N LEU A 283 23.69 11.70 10.92
CA LEU A 283 23.90 10.26 10.99
C LEU A 283 22.92 9.69 12.01
N ASP A 284 22.09 8.77 11.56
CA ASP A 284 21.17 8.01 12.41
C ASP A 284 21.57 6.54 12.37
N ILE A 285 21.62 5.91 13.52
CA ILE A 285 21.83 4.47 13.69
C ILE A 285 20.64 3.93 14.47
N GLY A 286 19.88 3.04 13.84
CA GLY A 286 18.68 2.44 14.40
C GLY A 286 18.83 0.96 14.68
N TYR A 287 18.18 0.49 15.73
CA TYR A 287 17.88 -0.91 15.97
C TYR A 287 16.39 -1.07 16.25
N GLN A 288 15.73 -1.99 15.57
CA GLN A 288 14.33 -2.29 15.75
C GLN A 288 14.12 -3.79 15.96
N GLN A 289 13.20 -4.15 16.84
CA GLN A 289 12.78 -5.54 17.02
C GLN A 289 11.27 -5.64 17.19
N PRO A 290 10.65 -6.72 16.69
CA PRO A 290 9.23 -6.95 16.93
C PRO A 290 8.99 -7.29 18.40
N LEU A 291 7.89 -6.77 18.94
CA LEU A 291 7.44 -6.98 20.30
C LEU A 291 5.92 -7.16 20.30
N PHE A 292 5.44 -8.22 20.95
CA PHE A 292 4.04 -8.66 20.84
C PHE A 292 3.29 -8.53 22.17
N LEU A 293 3.27 -7.32 22.77
CA LEU A 293 2.59 -7.10 24.06
C LEU A 293 1.08 -6.90 23.91
N PHE A 294 0.65 -6.17 22.88
CA PHE A 294 -0.75 -5.81 22.62
C PHE A 294 -1.14 -6.06 21.15
N GLY A 295 -0.64 -7.16 20.58
CA GLY A 295 -0.65 -7.42 19.14
C GLY A 295 0.71 -7.13 18.50
N VAL A 296 0.75 -6.96 17.18
CA VAL A 296 2.01 -6.70 16.47
C VAL A 296 2.52 -5.29 16.80
N GLY A 297 3.71 -5.22 17.40
CA GLY A 297 4.37 -3.96 17.72
C GLY A 297 5.87 -4.03 17.50
N HIS A 298 6.54 -2.90 17.69
CA HIS A 298 7.98 -2.77 17.50
C HIS A 298 8.58 -1.98 18.66
N LEU A 299 9.75 -2.44 19.13
CA LEU A 299 10.60 -1.68 20.03
C LEU A 299 11.79 -1.18 19.22
N SER A 300 12.01 0.13 19.24
CA SER A 300 13.05 0.79 18.45
C SER A 300 13.97 1.60 19.35
N PHE A 301 15.25 1.62 19.01
CA PHE A 301 16.27 2.44 19.63
C PHE A 301 17.05 3.15 18.53
N THR A 302 17.22 4.45 18.67
CA THR A 302 17.93 5.26 17.68
C THR A 302 18.98 6.11 18.38
N ALA A 303 20.18 6.13 17.83
CA ALA A 303 21.21 7.11 18.15
C ALA A 303 21.39 8.04 16.94
N SER A 304 21.41 9.34 17.16
CA SER A 304 21.51 10.33 16.09
C SER A 304 22.54 11.40 16.42
N THR A 305 23.27 11.85 15.40
CA THR A 305 24.12 13.05 15.46
C THR A 305 23.66 14.05 14.41
N ARG A 306 23.55 15.32 14.80
CA ARG A 306 23.41 16.44 13.87
C ARG A 306 24.58 17.40 14.05
N ASP A 307 25.32 17.63 12.97
CA ASP A 307 26.45 18.56 12.94
C ASP A 307 26.08 19.72 12.03
N TYR A 308 25.78 20.86 12.65
CA TYR A 308 25.51 22.13 12.02
C TYR A 308 26.74 22.99 12.31
N ARG A 309 27.83 22.78 11.58
CA ARG A 309 29.20 23.16 11.97
C ARG A 309 29.39 24.62 12.40
N ASP A 310 28.58 25.52 11.86
CA ASP A 310 28.61 26.97 12.15
C ASP A 310 27.62 27.37 13.27
N ASP A 311 26.67 26.51 13.62
CA ASP A 311 25.60 26.76 14.60
C ASP A 311 25.78 25.88 15.85
N PHE A 312 25.61 24.56 15.73
CA PHE A 312 25.62 23.62 16.86
C PHE A 312 25.95 22.17 16.49
N TYR A 313 26.33 21.39 17.49
CA TYR A 313 26.45 19.93 17.45
C TYR A 313 25.41 19.32 18.37
N GLU A 314 24.65 18.34 17.89
CA GLU A 314 23.69 17.59 18.68
C GLU A 314 24.01 16.10 18.65
N PHE A 315 23.91 15.48 19.82
CA PHE A 315 23.81 14.03 19.97
C PHE A 315 22.49 13.69 20.65
N SER A 316 21.78 12.69 20.14
CA SER A 316 20.54 12.22 20.74
C SER A 316 20.43 10.71 20.73
N THR A 317 19.70 10.20 21.73
CA THR A 317 19.29 8.80 21.83
C THR A 317 17.83 8.75 22.18
N SER A 318 17.06 7.91 21.49
CA SER A 318 15.67 7.66 21.79
C SER A 318 15.35 6.18 21.80
N GLY A 319 14.34 5.83 22.59
CA GLY A 319 13.69 4.52 22.56
C GLY A 319 12.19 4.73 22.35
N SER A 320 11.57 3.92 21.49
CA SER A 320 10.14 3.99 21.25
C SER A 320 9.51 2.60 21.22
N TYR A 321 8.25 2.54 21.63
CA TYR A 321 7.38 1.39 21.41
C TYR A 321 6.22 1.79 20.51
N SER A 322 6.12 1.12 19.37
CA SER A 322 5.06 1.26 18.38
C SER A 322 4.08 0.10 18.53
N ALA A 323 2.78 0.40 18.68
CA ALA A 323 1.72 -0.60 18.76
C ALA A 323 0.77 -0.46 17.57
N ARG A 324 0.59 -1.54 16.80
CA ARG A 324 -0.36 -1.59 15.69
C ARG A 324 -1.70 -2.11 16.20
N TRP A 325 -2.70 -1.23 16.27
CA TRP A 325 -4.05 -1.56 16.70
C TRP A 325 -4.89 -2.13 15.56
N SER A 326 -4.61 -1.71 14.32
CA SER A 326 -5.25 -2.24 13.12
C SER A 326 -4.34 -1.99 11.90
N HIS A 327 -4.73 -2.48 10.73
CA HIS A 327 -4.03 -2.21 9.47
C HIS A 327 -3.95 -0.71 9.09
N ILE A 328 -4.76 0.15 9.73
CA ILE A 328 -4.80 1.59 9.46
C ILE A 328 -4.35 2.46 10.62
N LEU A 329 -4.14 1.91 11.82
CA LEU A 329 -3.93 2.70 13.04
C LEU A 329 -2.76 2.14 13.86
N THR A 330 -1.78 2.99 14.09
CA THR A 330 -0.59 2.74 14.92
C THR A 330 -0.47 3.87 15.94
N THR A 331 0.06 3.56 17.12
CA THR A 331 0.45 4.58 18.10
C THR A 331 1.85 4.33 18.62
N ASP A 332 2.53 5.41 18.97
CA ASP A 332 3.91 5.38 19.43
C ASP A 332 4.03 6.06 20.78
N LEU A 333 4.81 5.44 21.66
CA LEU A 333 5.28 6.05 22.89
C LEU A 333 6.81 6.08 22.84
N ALA A 334 7.40 7.28 22.88
CA ALA A 334 8.84 7.45 22.78
C ALA A 334 9.40 8.25 23.95
N ALA A 335 10.58 7.86 24.42
CA ALA A 335 11.37 8.62 25.36
C ALA A 335 12.73 8.93 24.74
N GLY A 336 13.24 10.13 24.97
CA GLY A 336 14.48 10.59 24.36
C GLY A 336 15.34 11.40 25.32
N TRP A 337 16.63 11.36 25.07
CA TRP A 337 17.61 12.28 25.63
C TRP A 337 18.44 12.86 24.50
N ARG A 338 18.75 14.14 24.60
CA ARG A 338 19.70 14.78 23.68
C ARG A 338 20.53 15.85 24.37
N ARG A 339 21.69 16.11 23.79
CA ARG A 339 22.62 17.13 24.22
C ARG A 339 23.03 17.97 23.03
N VAL A 340 22.99 19.28 23.21
CA VAL A 340 23.36 20.26 22.20
C VAL A 340 24.50 21.12 22.72
N GLU A 341 25.51 21.32 21.88
CA GLU A 341 26.68 22.13 22.13
C GLU A 341 26.83 23.17 21.00
N PRO A 342 26.89 24.47 21.29
CA PRO A 342 27.04 25.50 20.27
C PRO A 342 28.44 25.44 19.63
N ALA A 343 28.53 25.74 18.33
CA ALA A 343 29.79 25.67 17.59
C ALA A 343 30.78 26.78 17.95
N ASP A 344 30.28 27.99 18.23
CA ASP A 344 31.07 29.09 18.77
C ASP A 344 30.27 29.87 19.83
N SER A 345 30.75 29.81 21.08
CA SER A 345 30.20 30.55 22.22
C SER A 345 30.25 32.08 22.09
N ARG A 346 30.97 32.63 21.09
CA ARG A 346 31.20 34.08 20.93
C ARG A 346 30.32 34.76 19.87
N VAL A 347 29.61 34.01 19.03
CA VAL A 347 29.01 34.56 17.79
C VAL A 347 27.52 34.89 17.93
N LEU A 348 26.79 34.28 18.88
CA LEU A 348 25.36 34.53 19.05
C LEU A 348 24.99 34.63 20.55
N VAL A 349 24.47 35.80 20.95
CA VAL A 349 23.87 35.97 22.29
C VAL A 349 22.68 35.02 22.39
N GLY A 350 22.73 34.05 23.32
CA GLY A 350 21.62 33.12 23.58
C GLY A 350 21.91 31.66 23.22
N GLU A 351 22.95 31.36 22.43
CA GLU A 351 23.33 29.98 22.14
C GLU A 351 24.17 29.38 23.26
N ARG A 352 23.62 28.33 23.90
CA ARG A 352 24.18 27.71 25.10
C ARG A 352 24.09 26.20 25.01
N SER A 353 25.06 25.53 25.62
CA SER A 353 25.02 24.10 25.85
C SER A 353 23.82 23.71 26.72
N TYR A 354 23.08 22.66 26.33
CA TYR A 354 21.98 22.13 27.13
C TYR A 354 21.78 20.62 26.96
N SER A 355 21.10 20.01 27.92
CA SER A 355 20.54 18.66 27.81
C SER A 355 19.02 18.74 27.84
N ALA A 356 18.36 17.90 27.04
CA ALA A 356 16.91 17.82 26.98
C ALA A 356 16.45 16.37 27.09
N TYR A 357 15.38 16.16 27.86
CA TYR A 357 14.67 14.90 27.99
C TYR A 357 13.29 15.06 27.40
N SER A 358 12.86 14.11 26.58
CA SER A 358 11.57 14.16 25.90
C SER A 358 10.73 12.92 26.17
N LEU A 359 9.42 13.13 26.30
CA LEU A 359 8.42 12.07 26.26
C LEU A 359 7.40 12.44 25.17
N GLU A 360 7.19 11.53 24.21
CA GLU A 360 6.33 11.75 23.07
C GLU A 360 5.26 10.65 22.99
N PHE A 361 4.04 11.08 22.70
CA PHE A 361 2.98 10.19 22.26
C PHE A 361 2.55 10.60 20.85
N ALA A 362 2.47 9.64 19.94
CA ALA A 362 2.03 9.86 18.57
C ALA A 362 0.94 8.88 18.14
N ILE A 363 0.10 9.34 17.22
CA ILE A 363 -0.94 8.56 16.55
C ILE A 363 -0.71 8.69 15.05
N HIS A 364 -0.70 7.55 14.37
CA HIS A 364 -0.58 7.44 12.93
C HIS A 364 -1.78 6.69 12.38
N ARG A 365 -2.54 7.31 11.49
CA ARG A 365 -3.66 6.68 10.79
C ARG A 365 -3.52 6.85 9.28
N SER A 366 -3.54 5.75 8.54
CA SER A 366 -3.45 5.76 7.08
C SER A 366 -4.44 4.81 6.44
N THR A 367 -5.25 5.30 5.49
CA THR A 367 -6.17 4.49 4.69
C THR A 367 -5.86 4.57 3.20
N ILE A 368 -4.64 5.00 2.86
CA ILE A 368 -4.24 5.20 1.48
C ILE A 368 -4.20 3.88 0.72
N SER A 369 -4.68 3.90 -0.51
CA SER A 369 -4.63 2.73 -1.39
C SER A 369 -4.59 3.16 -2.87
N PRO A 370 -3.71 2.55 -3.69
CA PRO A 370 -2.54 1.76 -3.29
C PRO A 370 -1.53 2.62 -2.50
N ALA A 371 -0.64 1.98 -1.72
CA ALA A 371 0.42 2.69 -0.98
C ALA A 371 1.39 3.41 -1.94
N GLN A 372 1.76 2.74 -3.03
CA GLN A 372 2.50 3.34 -4.13
C GLN A 372 1.56 4.05 -5.08
N ASN A 373 1.83 5.32 -5.36
CA ASN A 373 1.02 6.17 -6.22
C ASN A 373 -0.46 6.25 -5.77
N PRO A 374 -0.74 6.81 -4.57
CA PRO A 374 -2.08 6.81 -4.00
C PRO A 374 -3.12 7.50 -4.87
N ILE A 375 -4.27 6.85 -5.04
CA ILE A 375 -5.42 7.38 -5.80
C ILE A 375 -6.61 7.70 -4.89
N GLY A 376 -6.56 7.30 -3.63
CA GLY A 376 -7.64 7.46 -2.67
C GLY A 376 -7.18 7.22 -1.24
N GLY A 377 -7.89 7.83 -0.29
CA GLY A 377 -7.70 7.63 1.15
C GLY A 377 -7.12 8.85 1.85
N THR A 378 -6.90 8.72 3.16
CA THR A 378 -6.42 9.82 4.00
C THR A 378 -5.27 9.37 4.90
N THR A 379 -4.44 10.34 5.28
CA THR A 379 -3.40 10.21 6.30
C THR A 379 -3.66 11.18 7.44
N LEU A 380 -3.32 10.77 8.65
CA LEU A 380 -3.33 11.59 9.85
C LEU A 380 -2.12 11.18 10.69
N ASP A 381 -1.26 12.14 10.98
CA ASP A 381 -0.13 11.99 11.89
C ASP A 381 -0.24 13.09 12.94
N ALA A 382 -0.33 12.72 14.22
CA ALA A 382 -0.43 13.69 15.29
C ALA A 382 0.50 13.27 16.44
N SER A 383 1.30 14.20 16.95
CA SER A 383 2.14 13.94 18.12
C SER A 383 2.17 15.11 19.10
N VAL A 384 2.29 14.75 20.37
CA VAL A 384 2.52 15.69 21.47
C VAL A 384 3.76 15.24 22.21
N THR A 385 4.74 16.13 22.30
CA THR A 385 6.02 15.89 22.97
C THR A 385 6.17 16.84 24.14
N TYR A 386 6.35 16.31 25.34
CA TYR A 386 6.80 17.08 26.49
C TYR A 386 8.33 17.05 26.52
N VAL A 387 8.96 18.21 26.69
CA VAL A 387 10.41 18.34 26.78
C VAL A 387 10.79 19.08 28.05
N HIS A 388 11.70 18.50 28.82
CA HIS A 388 12.39 19.19 29.92
C HIS A 388 13.83 19.47 29.49
N ARG A 389 14.21 20.75 29.45
CA ARG A 389 15.50 21.20 28.96
C ARG A 389 16.26 21.97 30.02
N SER A 390 17.54 21.68 30.19
CA SER A 390 18.40 22.30 31.19
C SER A 390 19.72 22.76 30.58
N TYR A 391 20.04 24.05 30.73
CA TYR A 391 21.27 24.65 30.22
C TYR A 391 22.46 24.42 31.17
N SER A 392 23.63 24.15 30.61
CA SER A 392 24.89 24.10 31.37
C SER A 392 25.55 25.49 31.50
N GLY A 393 25.97 25.86 32.72
CA GLY A 393 26.72 27.09 33.02
C GLY A 393 26.09 27.97 34.12
N SER A 394 26.92 28.61 34.96
CA SER A 394 26.50 29.40 36.14
C SER A 394 26.34 30.92 35.87
N GLY A 395 25.71 31.28 34.75
CA GLY A 395 25.39 32.68 34.41
C GLY A 395 23.97 33.09 34.82
N SER A 396 23.65 34.40 34.76
CA SER A 396 22.33 35.01 35.08
C SER A 396 21.20 34.68 34.10
N GLY A 397 21.18 33.44 33.62
CA GLY A 397 20.16 32.83 32.76
C GLY A 397 20.30 31.30 32.69
N GLY A 398 21.08 30.69 33.59
CA GLY A 398 21.03 29.25 33.83
C GLY A 398 19.66 28.89 34.36
N GLY A 399 18.93 28.07 33.63
CA GLY A 399 17.56 27.72 33.93
C GLY A 399 17.19 26.39 33.29
N ALA A 400 16.13 25.79 33.80
CA ALA A 400 15.48 24.67 33.16
C ALA A 400 14.11 25.11 32.68
N PHE A 401 13.75 24.70 31.48
CA PHE A 401 12.50 25.07 30.83
C PHE A 401 11.73 23.82 30.47
N ASN A 402 10.42 23.90 30.62
CA ASN A 402 9.48 22.88 30.19
C ASN A 402 8.79 23.36 28.92
N GLU A 403 8.62 22.44 27.99
CA GLU A 403 8.06 22.74 26.69
C GLU A 403 7.05 21.68 26.29
N THR A 404 6.03 22.10 25.57
CA THR A 404 5.13 21.20 24.86
C THR A 404 5.24 21.46 23.37
N ARG A 405 5.51 20.41 22.61
CA ARG A 405 5.58 20.46 21.15
C ARG A 405 4.38 19.73 20.59
N GLY A 406 3.65 20.37 19.69
CA GLY A 406 2.57 19.76 18.95
C GLY A 406 2.95 19.62 17.49
N ARG A 407 2.77 18.44 16.91
CA ARG A 407 2.81 18.22 15.46
C ARG A 407 1.51 17.59 15.00
N PHE A 408 1.01 18.06 13.86
CA PHE A 408 -0.21 17.56 13.24
C PHE A 408 -0.04 17.59 11.73
N SER A 409 -0.35 16.51 11.05
CA SER A 409 -0.39 16.41 9.60
C SER A 409 -1.66 15.66 9.21
N VAL A 410 -2.41 16.22 8.27
CA VAL A 410 -3.57 15.57 7.68
C VAL A 410 -3.46 15.67 6.16
N GLY A 411 -3.62 14.55 5.48
CA GLY A 411 -3.52 14.45 4.03
C GLY A 411 -4.68 13.67 3.43
N GLY A 412 -4.97 13.93 2.16
CA GLY A 412 -6.04 13.27 1.42
C GLY A 412 -5.69 13.09 -0.04
N TYR A 413 -6.08 11.95 -0.58
CA TYR A 413 -5.98 11.60 -2.00
C TYR A 413 -7.37 11.34 -2.55
N GLN A 414 -7.63 11.81 -3.76
CA GLN A 414 -8.90 11.58 -4.43
C GLN A 414 -8.71 11.40 -5.94
N SER A 415 -9.19 10.27 -6.46
CA SER A 415 -9.28 10.03 -7.90
C SER A 415 -10.30 10.99 -8.51
N LEU A 416 -9.92 11.62 -9.62
CA LEU A 416 -10.77 12.57 -10.34
C LEU A 416 -11.33 11.90 -11.59
N LEU A 417 -10.60 11.94 -12.71
CA LEU A 417 -11.01 11.36 -13.97
C LEU A 417 -9.82 10.68 -14.66
N GLY A 418 -10.01 9.44 -15.11
CA GLY A 418 -8.97 8.68 -15.79
C GLY A 418 -7.71 8.53 -14.94
N ARG A 419 -6.60 9.15 -15.38
CA ARG A 419 -5.31 9.12 -14.68
C ARG A 419 -5.08 10.33 -13.76
N PHE A 420 -6.07 11.21 -13.60
CA PHE A 420 -5.94 12.38 -12.74
C PHE A 420 -6.36 12.07 -11.30
N ALA A 421 -5.54 12.48 -10.35
CA ALA A 421 -5.84 12.44 -8.92
C ALA A 421 -5.47 13.77 -8.26
N GLY A 422 -6.21 14.16 -7.23
CA GLY A 422 -5.87 15.28 -6.37
C GLY A 422 -5.18 14.81 -5.09
N HIS A 423 -4.18 15.56 -4.64
CA HIS A 423 -3.59 15.45 -3.31
C HIS A 423 -3.69 16.79 -2.59
N ALA A 424 -4.06 16.76 -1.31
CA ALA A 424 -3.99 17.91 -0.43
C ALA A 424 -3.42 17.49 0.91
N ASN A 425 -2.55 18.31 1.50
CA ASN A 425 -2.10 18.13 2.88
C ASN A 425 -2.10 19.45 3.66
N ILE A 426 -2.23 19.34 4.97
CA ILE A 426 -2.10 20.43 5.93
C ILE A 426 -1.26 19.92 7.08
N ASN A 427 -0.26 20.71 7.46
CA ASN A 427 0.70 20.41 8.50
C ASN A 427 0.72 21.57 9.49
N TYR A 428 0.93 21.26 10.76
CA TYR A 428 1.19 22.18 11.84
C TYR A 428 2.34 21.65 12.69
N ALA A 429 3.24 22.54 13.08
CA ALA A 429 4.25 22.27 14.08
C ALA A 429 4.40 23.50 14.97
N GLY A 430 4.42 23.31 16.28
CA GLY A 430 4.54 24.43 17.22
C GLY A 430 5.21 24.04 18.53
N ILE A 431 5.89 25.01 19.13
CA ILE A 431 6.58 24.89 20.41
C ILE A 431 6.01 25.90 21.39
N GLU A 432 5.45 25.39 22.48
CA GLU A 432 5.04 26.16 23.65
C GLU A 432 6.12 26.05 24.72
N SER A 433 6.72 27.17 25.11
CA SER A 433 7.78 27.25 26.11
C SER A 433 7.64 28.49 26.97
N GLU A 434 8.07 28.40 28.23
CA GLU A 434 8.22 29.54 29.13
C GLU A 434 9.46 30.39 28.79
N GLU A 435 10.38 29.84 28.00
CA GLU A 435 11.56 30.58 27.52
C GLU A 435 11.14 31.67 26.52
N SER A 436 11.65 32.88 26.70
CA SER A 436 11.31 34.02 25.85
C SER A 436 11.82 33.86 24.43
N GLU A 437 13.04 33.34 24.27
CA GLU A 437 13.74 33.16 23.00
C GLU A 437 14.33 31.74 22.97
N LEU A 438 13.84 30.92 22.04
CA LEU A 438 14.36 29.57 21.86
C LEU A 438 15.68 29.63 21.06
N PRO A 439 16.67 28.78 21.38
CA PRO A 439 17.88 28.69 20.58
C PRO A 439 17.56 28.08 19.21
N SER A 440 18.39 28.42 18.22
CA SER A 440 18.19 28.04 16.81
C SER A 440 18.01 26.53 16.61
N SER A 441 18.72 25.72 17.39
CA SER A 441 18.63 24.26 17.41
C SER A 441 17.23 23.69 17.71
N GLU A 442 16.35 24.49 18.30
CA GLU A 442 14.96 24.09 18.59
C GLU A 442 13.96 24.54 17.54
N LEU A 443 14.31 25.55 16.76
CA LEU A 443 13.37 26.13 15.81
C LEU A 443 13.00 25.11 14.72
N ILE A 444 11.77 25.22 14.25
CA ILE A 444 11.23 24.42 13.16
C ILE A 444 11.67 25.06 11.85
N PHE A 445 12.40 24.32 11.03
CA PHE A 445 12.85 24.80 9.74
C PHE A 445 11.86 24.48 8.62
N ILE A 446 11.52 25.49 7.82
CA ILE A 446 10.59 25.42 6.67
C ILE A 446 11.29 25.94 5.42
N GLY A 447 10.98 25.33 4.28
CA GLY A 447 11.54 25.64 2.97
C GLY A 447 12.22 24.43 2.35
N GLY A 448 12.05 24.27 1.04
CA GLY A 448 12.59 23.15 0.28
C GLY A 448 11.56 22.04 -0.01
N SER A 449 12.04 20.88 -0.43
CA SER A 449 11.19 19.72 -0.68
C SER A 449 10.53 19.21 0.62
N GLY A 450 9.29 18.74 0.53
CA GLY A 450 8.51 18.24 1.67
C GLY A 450 7.86 19.29 2.56
N THR A 451 8.19 20.59 2.41
CA THR A 451 7.54 21.68 3.15
C THR A 451 7.01 22.77 2.21
N LEU A 452 7.83 23.76 1.88
CA LEU A 452 7.49 24.91 1.05
C LEU A 452 8.46 24.97 -0.13
N ARG A 453 8.05 24.40 -1.27
CA ARG A 453 8.86 24.36 -2.50
C ARG A 453 8.93 25.75 -3.15
N GLY A 454 10.00 25.99 -3.91
CA GLY A 454 10.30 27.32 -4.46
C GLY A 454 11.22 28.18 -3.59
N TYR A 455 11.55 27.71 -2.39
CA TYR A 455 12.51 28.32 -1.46
C TYR A 455 13.67 27.37 -1.19
N ARG A 456 14.76 27.89 -0.60
CA ARG A 456 15.91 27.07 -0.22
C ARG A 456 15.55 26.14 0.94
N ASN A 457 16.23 25.00 1.04
CA ASN A 457 16.11 24.10 2.18
C ASN A 457 16.40 24.83 3.49
N GLU A 458 15.51 24.67 4.48
CA GLU A 458 15.62 25.30 5.81
C GLU A 458 15.75 26.84 5.78
N GLN A 459 15.18 27.51 4.76
CA GLN A 459 15.31 28.96 4.61
C GLN A 459 14.67 29.76 5.74
N PHE A 460 13.58 29.26 6.32
CA PHE A 460 12.83 29.95 7.35
C PHE A 460 12.86 29.14 8.65
N ALA A 461 13.14 29.83 9.77
CA ALA A 461 13.05 29.25 11.10
C ALA A 461 11.76 29.73 11.78
N ALA A 462 11.04 28.84 12.43
CA ALA A 462 9.74 29.09 13.03
C ALA A 462 9.67 28.52 14.45
N GLN A 463 9.01 29.23 15.35
CA GLN A 463 8.55 28.64 16.62
C GLN A 463 7.20 27.94 16.43
N ARG A 464 6.33 28.49 15.59
CA ARG A 464 5.08 27.86 15.14
C ARG A 464 4.92 28.05 13.64
N THR A 465 4.41 27.03 12.98
CA THR A 465 4.14 27.09 11.54
C THR A 465 2.96 26.20 11.20
N ALA A 466 2.18 26.66 10.22
CA ALA A 466 1.19 25.86 9.54
C ALA A 466 1.47 25.95 8.05
N PHE A 467 1.54 24.83 7.36
CA PHE A 467 1.79 24.81 5.92
C PHE A 467 1.01 23.70 5.24
N GLY A 468 0.64 23.91 3.99
CA GLY A 468 -0.13 22.94 3.23
C GLY A 468 0.19 22.99 1.75
N THR A 469 -0.10 21.88 1.10
CA THR A 469 0.10 21.66 -0.33
C THR A 469 -1.24 21.30 -0.95
N LEU A 470 -1.51 21.89 -2.11
CA LEU A 470 -2.49 21.40 -3.07
C LEU A 470 -1.75 20.92 -4.31
N GLU A 471 -1.99 19.68 -4.72
CA GLU A 471 -1.21 19.02 -5.77
C GLU A 471 -2.08 18.14 -6.68
N PRO A 472 -2.58 18.68 -7.79
CA PRO A 472 -3.11 17.88 -8.88
C PRO A 472 -2.02 17.01 -9.52
N ARG A 473 -2.34 15.73 -9.74
CA ARG A 473 -1.43 14.71 -10.27
C ARG A 473 -1.97 14.04 -11.51
N LEU A 474 -1.08 13.78 -12.45
CA LEU A 474 -1.29 12.91 -13.61
C LEU A 474 -0.48 11.62 -13.39
N LEU A 475 -1.19 10.53 -13.12
CA LEU A 475 -0.61 9.25 -12.74
C LEU A 475 -0.15 8.43 -13.95
N TYR A 476 0.94 7.70 -13.78
CA TYR A 476 1.40 6.63 -14.66
C TYR A 476 1.94 5.45 -13.82
N GLY A 477 2.24 4.32 -14.46
CA GLY A 477 2.48 3.06 -13.72
C GLY A 477 3.62 3.12 -12.69
N SER A 478 4.64 3.94 -12.93
CA SER A 478 5.81 4.07 -12.06
C SER A 478 5.92 5.46 -11.40
N GLY A 479 4.81 6.18 -11.21
CA GLY A 479 4.83 7.50 -10.57
C GLY A 479 3.82 8.50 -11.11
N TYR A 480 4.14 9.79 -11.03
CA TYR A 480 3.23 10.85 -11.43
C TYR A 480 3.95 12.13 -11.89
N LEU A 481 3.24 12.93 -12.68
CA LEU A 481 3.53 14.34 -12.91
C LEU A 481 2.62 15.15 -12.01
N SER A 482 3.09 16.26 -11.45
CA SER A 482 2.27 17.14 -10.62
C SER A 482 2.46 18.62 -10.95
N VAL A 483 1.40 19.37 -10.72
CA VAL A 483 1.47 20.81 -10.46
C VAL A 483 1.22 20.98 -8.98
N PHE A 484 1.93 21.88 -8.31
CA PHE A 484 1.71 22.12 -6.89
C PHE A 484 1.59 23.59 -6.55
N CYS A 485 0.88 23.85 -5.46
CA CYS A 485 0.86 25.11 -4.73
C CYS A 485 1.04 24.80 -3.25
N ASP A 486 2.10 25.33 -2.67
CA ASP A 486 2.44 25.25 -1.26
C ASP A 486 2.23 26.62 -0.63
N ALA A 487 1.65 26.66 0.57
CA ALA A 487 1.52 27.88 1.35
C ALA A 487 1.93 27.62 2.80
N ALA A 488 2.63 28.57 3.41
CA ALA A 488 3.09 28.48 4.79
C ALA A 488 2.84 29.78 5.55
N TYR A 489 2.29 29.64 6.76
CA TYR A 489 2.36 30.62 7.83
C TYR A 489 3.56 30.30 8.72
N ILE A 490 4.36 31.32 9.01
CA ILE A 490 5.57 31.22 9.82
C ILE A 490 5.48 32.25 10.93
N ASN A 491 5.63 31.79 12.17
CA ASN A 491 5.66 32.62 13.37
C ASN A 491 6.97 32.37 14.10
N ARG A 492 7.71 33.43 14.41
CA ARG A 492 8.95 33.36 15.20
C ARG A 492 9.11 34.59 16.09
N ARG A 493 9.89 34.46 17.15
CA ARG A 493 10.35 35.60 17.94
C ARG A 493 11.71 36.07 17.46
N VAL A 494 11.88 37.38 17.31
CA VAL A 494 13.10 38.02 16.84
C VAL A 494 13.51 39.10 17.84
N ALA A 495 14.80 39.13 18.20
CA ALA A 495 15.36 40.17 19.05
C ALA A 495 15.33 41.54 18.35
N ILE A 496 15.01 42.58 19.10
CA ILE A 496 14.93 43.99 18.66
C ILE A 496 16.15 44.74 19.20
N ALA A 497 16.64 45.72 18.43
CA ALA A 497 17.84 46.51 18.75
C ALA A 497 17.80 47.20 20.13
N ASP A 498 16.61 47.50 20.67
CA ASP A 498 16.40 48.15 21.98
C ASP A 498 16.33 47.18 23.18
N GLY A 499 16.62 45.88 22.98
CA GLY A 499 16.73 44.91 24.09
C GLY A 499 15.42 44.23 24.49
N GLY A 500 14.61 43.81 23.51
CA GLY A 500 13.42 42.99 23.71
C GLY A 500 13.17 42.04 22.53
N SER A 501 12.08 41.28 22.54
CA SER A 501 11.70 40.36 21.45
C SER A 501 10.38 40.79 20.83
N MET A 502 10.28 40.82 19.50
CA MET A 502 8.98 40.92 18.79
C MET A 502 8.59 39.60 18.15
N THR A 503 7.29 39.35 18.05
CA THR A 503 6.76 38.27 17.22
C THR A 503 6.71 38.75 15.78
N GLU A 504 7.40 38.04 14.89
CA GLU A 504 7.31 38.21 13.45
C GLU A 504 6.39 37.14 12.86
N GLU A 505 5.47 37.56 12.01
CA GLU A 505 4.53 36.70 11.30
C GLU A 505 4.69 36.88 9.80
N LEU A 506 4.86 35.77 9.08
CA LEU A 506 5.15 35.75 7.66
C LEU A 506 4.22 34.76 6.97
N TRP A 507 3.75 35.14 5.78
CA TRP A 507 3.10 34.24 4.85
C TRP A 507 3.99 34.07 3.63
N ARG A 508 4.13 32.83 3.17
CA ARG A 508 4.90 32.51 1.97
C ARG A 508 4.13 31.52 1.11
N VAL A 509 4.11 31.78 -0.18
CA VAL A 509 3.55 30.88 -1.19
C VAL A 509 4.65 30.42 -2.13
N GLY A 510 4.57 29.17 -2.54
CA GLY A 510 5.41 28.58 -3.58
C GLY A 510 4.58 27.75 -4.53
N TYR A 511 4.92 27.73 -5.81
CA TYR A 511 4.18 26.93 -6.80
C TYR A 511 5.14 26.37 -7.83
N GLY A 512 4.73 25.32 -8.54
CA GLY A 512 5.60 24.73 -9.53
C GLY A 512 5.13 23.40 -10.09
N LEU A 513 6.10 22.68 -10.66
CA LEU A 513 5.90 21.42 -11.36
C LEU A 513 6.79 20.33 -10.75
N GLY A 514 6.26 19.12 -10.63
CA GLY A 514 6.96 17.96 -10.11
C GLY A 514 6.87 16.76 -11.04
N ILE A 515 7.90 15.92 -11.00
CA ILE A 515 7.87 14.56 -11.53
C ILE A 515 8.38 13.62 -10.46
N VAL A 516 7.61 12.56 -10.20
CA VAL A 516 7.99 11.52 -9.25
C VAL A 516 8.06 10.20 -9.98
N LEU A 517 9.18 9.52 -9.83
CA LEU A 517 9.42 8.16 -10.30
C LEU A 517 9.56 7.25 -9.09
N SER A 518 8.82 6.15 -9.05
CA SER A 518 8.84 5.20 -7.95
C SER A 518 8.80 3.75 -8.43
N ASP A 519 9.49 2.88 -7.72
CA ASP A 519 9.32 1.42 -7.79
C ASP A 519 8.72 0.90 -6.48
N SER A 520 8.84 -0.41 -6.20
CA SER A 520 8.27 -1.00 -4.99
C SER A 520 8.95 -0.61 -3.67
N VAL A 521 10.09 0.07 -3.74
CA VAL A 521 10.98 0.34 -2.59
C VAL A 521 11.57 1.75 -2.63
N ARG A 522 11.62 2.41 -3.80
CA ARG A 522 12.36 3.65 -4.01
C ARG A 522 11.51 4.67 -4.70
N SER A 523 11.72 5.94 -4.38
CA SER A 523 11.24 7.05 -5.20
C SER A 523 12.29 8.14 -5.38
N VAL A 524 12.22 8.79 -6.54
CA VAL A 524 12.95 10.00 -6.88
C VAL A 524 11.94 11.04 -7.28
N SER A 525 11.93 12.16 -6.57
CA SER A 525 11.11 13.33 -6.88
C SER A 525 12.00 14.44 -7.39
N ILE A 526 11.64 15.02 -8.53
CA ILE A 526 12.29 16.20 -9.10
C ILE A 526 11.23 17.27 -9.20
N SER A 527 11.50 18.45 -8.66
CA SER A 527 10.56 19.58 -8.72
C SER A 527 11.26 20.87 -9.09
N PHE A 528 10.54 21.71 -9.84
CA PHE A 528 10.89 23.08 -10.15
C PHE A 528 9.85 23.97 -9.48
N GLY A 529 10.28 24.78 -8.52
CA GLY A 529 9.40 25.66 -7.76
C GLY A 529 9.82 27.12 -7.85
N TRP A 530 8.84 28.02 -7.78
CA TRP A 530 9.02 29.46 -7.68
C TRP A 530 8.42 29.95 -6.37
N GLY A 531 9.22 30.68 -5.60
CA GLY A 531 8.75 31.47 -4.46
C GLY A 531 8.42 32.91 -4.89
N GLU A 532 7.89 33.70 -3.97
CA GLU A 532 7.54 35.12 -4.20
C GLU A 532 8.74 35.97 -4.63
N ASP A 533 9.94 35.60 -4.16
CA ASP A 533 11.18 36.32 -4.43
C ASP A 533 11.90 35.84 -5.72
N SER A 534 11.33 34.88 -6.45
CA SER A 534 11.99 34.25 -7.62
C SER A 534 11.44 34.78 -8.94
N THR A 535 12.32 35.11 -9.88
CA THR A 535 11.91 35.40 -11.26
C THR A 535 11.59 34.10 -12.00
N PHE A 536 10.80 34.18 -13.07
CA PHE A 536 10.34 32.99 -13.80
C PHE A 536 11.50 32.17 -14.41
N ASP A 537 12.58 32.83 -14.80
CA ASP A 537 13.80 32.24 -15.35
C ASP A 537 14.75 31.63 -14.29
N GLU A 538 14.45 31.79 -13.00
CA GLU A 538 15.26 31.27 -11.89
C GLU A 538 14.49 30.30 -10.98
N PRO A 539 13.94 29.18 -11.50
CA PRO A 539 13.28 28.20 -10.65
C PRO A 539 14.26 27.56 -9.66
N ARG A 540 13.75 27.24 -8.47
CA ARG A 540 14.45 26.35 -7.54
C ARG A 540 14.24 24.89 -7.97
N LEU A 541 15.34 24.24 -8.33
CA LEU A 541 15.38 22.80 -8.56
C LEU A 541 15.57 22.07 -7.23
N SER A 542 14.68 21.14 -6.92
CA SER A 542 14.80 20.22 -5.80
C SER A 542 14.78 18.78 -6.29
N ILE A 543 15.71 17.96 -5.81
CA ILE A 543 15.76 16.53 -6.07
C ILE A 543 15.72 15.82 -4.71
N GLU A 544 14.74 14.94 -4.54
CA GLU A 544 14.52 14.18 -3.32
C GLU A 544 14.59 12.68 -3.63
N PHE A 545 15.29 11.96 -2.77
CA PHE A 545 15.45 10.52 -2.84
C PHE A 545 14.79 9.92 -1.60
N SER A 546 13.88 8.95 -1.78
CA SER A 546 13.27 8.20 -0.67
C SER A 546 13.41 6.70 -0.90
N SER A 547 13.65 5.98 0.19
CA SER A 547 13.81 4.52 0.28
C SER A 547 12.68 3.83 1.06
N GLU A 548 11.69 4.59 1.52
CA GLU A 548 10.51 4.10 2.19
C GLU A 548 9.27 4.63 1.47
N LEU A 549 8.41 3.70 1.01
CA LEU A 549 7.15 3.97 0.30
C LEU A 549 5.97 3.36 1.04
#